data_AF-A0A2M6XVZ1-F1
#
_entry.id   AF-A0A2M6XVZ1-F1
#
_cell.length_a   1.000
_cell.length_b   1.000
_cell.length_c   1.000
_cell.angle_alpha   90.00
_cell.angle_beta   90.00
_cell.angle_gamma   90.00
#
_symmetry.space_group_name_H-M   'P 1'
#
loop_
_entity.id
_entity.type
_entity.pdbx_description
1 polymer ?
#
loop_
_entity_poly.entity_id
_entity_poly.type
_entity_poly.pdbx_seq_one_letter_code
_entity_poly.pdbx_strand_id
1 'polypeptide(L)'
;MDFEPWMLLVFPLFFGMGWLAARIDIKELLTESSALPRSYFEGLNFLLNEQQDQAIEAFIEVVKVDPQTIELHFALGSLFRRRGEVDRAIRMHLNLVERADLDEERKQQALFELAQDYLKAGILDRAEDALHRLRGTPYEKQADEFLLELYQKEKDWLKAIDISQRLAALTGQSYGRFAAFFFCELAAAELARQQTEAAIVHLEQALVADAKNVRASMMLGDIALAAGNTTDAITTWKKIEQQDAEYLPLVAARLLLAYQQLGEEEAGVKLLRGWLQQYPSLDLMNVLFDAVVAREGAEAAYQLVRDELRRNPSLLGLEKLLEAQLLSYHGERRTDIELVKHLIHDRTRTLGMYRCSHCGFKARQFYWHCPACHSWDTYRPRRTEETGVLP
;
A
#
# COMPACT_ATOMS: atom_id res chain seq x y z
N MET A 1 -77.14 17.00 -5.86
CA MET A 1 -76.47 16.22 -6.92
C MET A 1 -76.82 14.78 -6.64
N ASP A 2 -77.78 14.24 -7.38
CA ASP A 2 -78.31 12.91 -7.15
C ASP A 2 -77.31 11.86 -7.65
N PHE A 3 -76.90 10.97 -6.76
CA PHE A 3 -75.93 9.92 -7.06
C PHE A 3 -76.65 8.78 -7.80
N GLU A 4 -76.63 8.83 -9.13
CA GLU A 4 -77.24 7.80 -9.96
C GLU A 4 -76.46 6.46 -9.88
N PRO A 5 -77.12 5.32 -9.64
CA PRO A 5 -76.48 4.04 -9.33
C PRO A 5 -75.61 3.45 -10.45
N TRP A 6 -75.72 3.94 -11.70
CA TRP A 6 -74.85 3.49 -12.80
C TRP A 6 -73.40 3.98 -12.65
N MET A 7 -73.14 5.04 -11.88
CA MET A 7 -71.78 5.53 -11.63
C MET A 7 -70.90 4.52 -10.87
N LEU A 8 -71.52 3.59 -10.13
CA LEU A 8 -70.78 2.50 -9.46
C LEU A 8 -70.23 1.46 -10.45
N LEU A 9 -70.75 1.38 -11.68
CA LEU A 9 -70.26 0.46 -12.72
C LEU A 9 -69.04 1.01 -13.48
N VAL A 10 -68.77 2.31 -13.37
CA VAL A 10 -67.61 2.96 -14.01
C VAL A 10 -66.31 2.47 -13.37
N PHE A 11 -66.27 2.32 -12.05
CA PHE A 11 -65.08 1.83 -11.33
C PHE A 11 -64.64 0.42 -11.74
N PRO A 12 -65.49 -0.62 -11.75
CA PRO A 12 -65.10 -1.96 -12.21
C PRO A 12 -64.80 -2.01 -13.71
N LEU A 13 -65.42 -1.15 -14.53
CA LEU A 13 -65.11 -1.06 -15.96
C LEU A 13 -63.70 -0.48 -16.17
N PHE A 14 -63.36 0.63 -15.52
CA PHE A 14 -62.02 1.22 -15.58
C PHE A 14 -60.96 0.28 -14.98
N PHE A 15 -61.29 -0.43 -13.90
CA PHE A 15 -60.41 -1.44 -13.34
C PHE A 15 -60.20 -2.62 -14.30
N GLY A 16 -61.26 -3.11 -14.94
CA GLY A 16 -61.17 -4.18 -15.94
C GLY A 16 -60.35 -3.78 -17.16
N MET A 17 -60.55 -2.56 -17.67
CA MET A 17 -59.76 -2.01 -18.79
C MET A 17 -58.29 -1.79 -18.39
N GLY A 18 -58.03 -1.24 -17.21
CA GLY A 18 -56.67 -1.08 -16.68
C GLY A 18 -55.97 -2.41 -16.43
N TRP A 19 -56.69 -3.42 -15.92
CA TRP A 19 -56.16 -4.77 -15.72
C TRP A 19 -55.85 -5.47 -17.05
N LEU A 20 -56.69 -5.28 -18.07
CA LEU A 20 -56.45 -5.81 -19.42
C LEU A 20 -55.26 -5.11 -20.10
N ALA A 21 -55.20 -3.78 -20.01
CA ALA A 21 -54.09 -2.99 -20.52
C ALA A 21 -52.77 -3.37 -19.84
N ALA A 22 -52.76 -3.47 -18.51
CA ALA A 22 -51.60 -3.93 -17.75
C ALA A 22 -51.17 -5.35 -18.16
N ARG A 23 -52.10 -6.25 -18.49
CA ARG A 23 -51.75 -7.59 -18.98
C ARG A 23 -51.16 -7.62 -20.38
N ILE A 24 -51.57 -6.68 -21.23
CA ILE A 24 -51.02 -6.53 -22.58
C ILE A 24 -49.62 -5.90 -22.48
N ASP A 25 -49.46 -4.84 -21.70
CA ASP A 25 -48.17 -4.21 -21.39
C ASP A 25 -47.18 -5.21 -20.76
N ILE A 26 -47.63 -6.02 -19.81
CA ILE A 26 -46.79 -7.06 -19.20
C ILE A 26 -46.38 -8.10 -20.24
N LYS A 27 -47.26 -8.45 -21.18
CA LYS A 27 -46.89 -9.37 -22.27
C LYS A 27 -45.86 -8.74 -23.20
N GLU A 28 -45.99 -7.46 -23.51
CA GLU A 28 -45.10 -6.72 -24.42
C GLU A 28 -43.71 -6.52 -23.79
N LEU A 29 -43.66 -6.12 -22.51
CA LEU A 29 -42.45 -6.09 -21.67
C LEU A 29 -41.80 -7.46 -21.48
N LEU A 30 -42.60 -8.52 -21.34
CA LEU A 30 -42.09 -9.89 -21.28
C LEU A 30 -41.59 -10.36 -22.64
N THR A 31 -42.16 -9.92 -23.76
CA THR A 31 -41.62 -10.24 -25.08
C THR A 31 -40.32 -9.49 -25.37
N GLU A 32 -40.18 -8.23 -24.94
CA GLU A 32 -38.92 -7.47 -25.01
C GLU A 32 -37.83 -8.06 -24.09
N SER A 33 -38.21 -8.56 -22.90
CA SER A 33 -37.27 -9.25 -21.99
C SER A 33 -37.05 -10.74 -22.30
N SER A 34 -37.91 -11.38 -23.11
CA SER A 34 -37.77 -12.78 -23.54
C SER A 34 -36.79 -13.02 -24.69
N ALA A 35 -36.11 -11.97 -25.17
CA ALA A 35 -35.14 -12.07 -26.24
C ALA A 35 -33.79 -12.68 -25.81
N LEU A 36 -33.54 -12.85 -24.50
CA LEU A 36 -32.28 -13.40 -24.00
C LEU A 36 -32.33 -14.94 -23.93
N PRO A 37 -31.43 -15.67 -24.63
CA PRO A 37 -31.43 -17.13 -24.64
C PRO A 37 -31.30 -17.72 -23.23
N ARG A 38 -31.94 -18.87 -22.98
CA ARG A 38 -31.85 -19.59 -21.68
C ARG A 38 -30.41 -19.76 -21.19
N SER A 39 -29.47 -20.00 -22.10
CA SER A 39 -28.05 -20.14 -21.82
C SER A 39 -27.39 -18.87 -21.23
N TYR A 40 -27.97 -17.69 -21.42
CA TYR A 40 -27.54 -16.45 -20.77
C TYR A 40 -27.79 -16.49 -19.26
N PHE A 41 -29.00 -16.90 -18.85
CA PHE A 41 -29.34 -17.04 -17.43
C PHE A 41 -28.60 -18.20 -16.77
N GLU A 42 -28.34 -19.28 -17.51
CA GLU A 42 -27.48 -20.37 -17.04
C GLU A 42 -26.05 -19.86 -16.79
N GLY A 43 -25.48 -19.08 -17.71
CA GLY A 43 -24.18 -18.44 -17.53
C GLY A 43 -24.11 -17.53 -16.29
N LEU A 44 -25.13 -16.70 -16.07
CA LEU A 44 -25.22 -15.86 -14.86
C LEU A 44 -25.32 -16.70 -13.58
N ASN A 45 -26.12 -17.76 -13.59
CA ASN A 45 -26.24 -18.66 -12.45
C ASN A 45 -24.90 -19.36 -12.13
N PHE A 46 -24.15 -19.76 -13.15
CA PHE A 46 -22.80 -20.30 -12.96
C PHE A 46 -21.86 -19.27 -12.33
N LEU A 47 -21.92 -18.00 -12.74
CA LEU A 47 -21.13 -16.93 -12.10
C LEU A 47 -21.48 -16.72 -10.63
N LEU A 48 -22.77 -16.73 -10.28
CA LEU A 48 -23.23 -16.59 -8.90
C LEU A 48 -22.76 -17.75 -8.01
N ASN A 49 -22.54 -18.92 -8.59
CA ASN A 49 -22.02 -20.11 -7.90
C ASN A 49 -20.50 -20.29 -8.05
N GLU A 50 -19.77 -19.25 -8.50
CA GLU A 50 -18.32 -19.26 -8.73
C GLU A 50 -17.83 -20.31 -9.75
N GLN A 51 -18.72 -20.84 -10.59
CA GLN A 51 -18.45 -21.85 -11.61
C GLN A 51 -18.03 -21.18 -12.94
N GLN A 52 -16.84 -20.57 -12.96
CA GLN A 52 -16.37 -19.75 -14.09
C GLN A 52 -16.28 -20.51 -15.43
N ASP A 53 -15.79 -21.75 -15.44
CA ASP A 53 -15.64 -22.54 -16.67
C ASP A 53 -17.00 -22.81 -17.35
N GLN A 54 -18.00 -23.16 -16.54
CA GLN A 54 -19.35 -23.44 -17.02
C GLN A 54 -20.05 -22.15 -17.49
N ALA A 55 -19.80 -21.03 -16.82
CA ALA A 55 -20.30 -19.73 -17.25
C ALA A 55 -19.75 -19.35 -18.63
N ILE A 56 -18.46 -19.57 -18.87
CA ILE A 56 -17.82 -19.30 -20.16
C ILE A 56 -18.45 -20.15 -21.27
N GLU A 57 -18.65 -21.45 -21.04
CA GLU A 57 -19.27 -22.35 -22.02
C GLU A 57 -20.70 -21.90 -22.37
N ALA A 58 -21.51 -21.63 -21.34
CA ALA A 58 -22.88 -21.16 -21.53
C ALA A 58 -22.95 -19.84 -22.31
N PHE A 59 -22.05 -18.89 -22.02
CA PHE A 59 -21.96 -17.62 -22.73
C PHE A 59 -21.43 -17.74 -24.15
N ILE A 60 -20.50 -18.67 -24.44
CA ILE A 60 -20.05 -18.93 -25.80
C ILE A 60 -21.21 -19.41 -26.68
N GLU A 61 -22.09 -20.27 -26.16
CA GLU A 61 -23.27 -20.72 -26.90
C GLU A 61 -24.22 -19.57 -27.22
N VAL A 62 -24.35 -18.59 -26.32
CA VAL A 62 -25.16 -17.39 -26.58
C VAL A 62 -24.52 -16.51 -27.67
N VAL A 63 -23.20 -16.25 -27.62
CA VAL A 63 -22.51 -15.45 -28.66
C VAL A 63 -22.61 -16.10 -30.05
N LYS A 64 -22.62 -17.43 -30.14
CA LYS A 64 -22.81 -18.13 -31.43
C LYS A 64 -24.17 -17.84 -32.07
N VAL A 65 -25.20 -17.64 -31.26
CA VAL A 65 -26.58 -17.41 -31.70
C VAL A 65 -26.83 -15.92 -31.95
N ASP A 66 -26.35 -15.06 -31.06
CA ASP A 66 -26.38 -13.61 -31.22
C ASP A 66 -24.98 -13.00 -31.01
N PRO A 67 -24.19 -12.87 -32.09
CA PRO A 67 -22.84 -12.30 -32.01
C PRO A 67 -22.82 -10.79 -31.72
N GLN A 68 -23.97 -10.12 -31.65
CA GLN A 68 -24.01 -8.66 -31.49
C GLN A 68 -24.25 -8.21 -30.05
N THR A 69 -24.50 -9.14 -29.12
CA THR A 69 -24.76 -8.82 -27.70
C THR A 69 -23.51 -8.21 -27.05
N ILE A 70 -23.53 -6.90 -26.78
CA ILE A 70 -22.39 -6.13 -26.26
C ILE A 70 -22.03 -6.57 -24.84
N GLU A 71 -23.04 -6.71 -23.98
CA GLU A 71 -22.91 -7.07 -22.57
C GLU A 71 -22.20 -8.43 -22.39
N LEU A 72 -22.44 -9.34 -23.33
CA LEU A 72 -21.84 -10.66 -23.34
C LEU A 72 -20.36 -10.64 -23.72
N HIS A 73 -19.96 -9.75 -24.63
CA HIS A 73 -18.55 -9.56 -24.98
C HIS A 73 -17.75 -9.01 -23.80
N PHE A 74 -18.32 -8.06 -23.04
CA PHE A 74 -17.74 -7.58 -21.79
C PHE A 74 -17.60 -8.70 -20.75
N ALA A 75 -18.68 -9.46 -20.52
CA ALA A 75 -18.67 -10.56 -19.56
C ALA A 75 -17.63 -11.63 -19.92
N LEU A 76 -17.62 -12.09 -21.18
CA LEU A 76 -16.66 -13.08 -21.66
C LEU A 76 -15.21 -12.55 -21.61
N GLY A 77 -14.97 -11.30 -22.00
CA GLY A 77 -13.65 -10.69 -21.92
C GLY A 77 -13.12 -10.68 -20.48
N SER A 78 -13.92 -10.23 -19.52
CA SER A 78 -13.57 -10.26 -18.10
C SER A 78 -13.30 -11.68 -17.58
N LEU A 79 -14.13 -12.66 -17.99
CA LEU A 79 -13.95 -14.06 -17.60
C LEU A 79 -12.68 -14.68 -18.18
N PHE A 80 -12.38 -14.43 -19.45
CA PHE A 80 -11.12 -14.88 -20.05
C PHE A 80 -9.91 -14.25 -19.35
N ARG A 81 -9.96 -12.96 -19.00
CA ARG A 81 -8.89 -12.29 -18.24
C ARG A 81 -8.67 -12.95 -16.88
N ARG A 82 -9.75 -13.25 -16.14
CA ARG A 82 -9.67 -13.93 -14.83
C ARG A 82 -9.11 -15.35 -14.93
N ARG A 83 -9.47 -16.09 -15.97
CA ARG A 83 -8.95 -17.44 -16.27
C ARG A 83 -7.50 -17.44 -16.76
N GLY A 84 -6.98 -16.29 -17.16
CA GLY A 84 -5.64 -16.15 -17.74
C GLY A 84 -5.57 -16.35 -19.25
N GLU A 85 -6.72 -16.51 -19.93
CA GLU A 85 -6.82 -16.55 -21.40
C GLU A 85 -6.78 -15.13 -21.99
N VAL A 86 -5.70 -14.40 -21.73
CA VAL A 86 -5.63 -12.95 -21.98
C VAL A 86 -5.75 -12.60 -23.47
N ASP A 87 -5.24 -13.43 -24.38
CA ASP A 87 -5.39 -13.23 -25.83
C ASP A 87 -6.85 -13.27 -26.30
N ARG A 88 -7.71 -14.03 -25.61
CA ARG A 88 -9.15 -14.03 -25.90
C ARG A 88 -9.82 -12.81 -25.32
N ALA A 89 -9.45 -12.41 -24.10
CA ALA A 89 -9.95 -11.19 -23.47
C ALA A 89 -9.67 -9.95 -24.34
N ILE A 90 -8.41 -9.78 -24.76
CA ILE A 90 -7.97 -8.69 -25.65
C ILE A 90 -8.80 -8.66 -26.92
N ARG A 91 -9.02 -9.82 -27.57
CA ARG A 91 -9.84 -9.88 -28.79
C ARG A 91 -11.28 -9.46 -28.56
N MET A 92 -11.90 -9.90 -27.45
CA MET A 92 -13.28 -9.54 -27.13
C MET A 92 -13.43 -8.03 -26.90
N HIS A 93 -12.56 -7.43 -26.08
CA HIS A 93 -12.64 -5.99 -25.78
C HIS A 93 -12.15 -5.11 -26.93
N LEU A 94 -11.16 -5.54 -27.71
CA LEU A 94 -10.71 -4.80 -28.90
C LEU A 94 -11.83 -4.70 -29.95
N ASN A 95 -12.56 -5.79 -30.20
CA ASN A 95 -13.72 -5.77 -31.11
C ASN A 95 -14.80 -4.77 -30.65
N LEU A 96 -14.97 -4.58 -29.34
CA LEU A 96 -15.90 -3.59 -28.80
C LEU A 96 -15.39 -2.17 -29.01
N VAL A 97 -14.09 -1.92 -28.81
CA VAL A 97 -13.47 -0.60 -29.03
C VAL A 97 -13.55 -0.17 -30.50
N GLU A 98 -13.41 -1.11 -31.44
CA GLU A 98 -13.42 -0.84 -32.88
C GLU A 98 -14.84 -0.75 -33.49
N ARG A 99 -15.88 -1.07 -32.71
CA ARG A 99 -17.27 -1.07 -33.17
C ARG A 99 -17.77 0.37 -33.39
N ALA A 100 -18.19 0.68 -34.62
CA ALA A 100 -18.62 2.02 -35.00
C ALA A 100 -20.00 2.42 -34.42
N ASP A 101 -20.87 1.45 -34.18
CA ASP A 101 -22.24 1.60 -33.67
C ASP A 101 -22.32 1.66 -32.13
N LEU A 102 -21.18 1.54 -31.44
CA LEU A 102 -21.11 1.66 -29.99
C LEU A 102 -21.09 3.14 -29.58
N ASP A 103 -21.86 3.48 -28.54
CA ASP A 103 -21.85 4.79 -27.93
C ASP A 103 -20.53 5.05 -27.18
N GLU A 104 -20.22 6.32 -26.96
CA GLU A 104 -18.93 6.72 -26.39
C GLU A 104 -18.74 6.22 -24.95
N GLU A 105 -19.80 6.11 -24.15
CA GLU A 105 -19.71 5.59 -22.77
C GLU A 105 -19.28 4.11 -22.77
N ARG A 106 -19.92 3.28 -23.60
CA ARG A 106 -19.53 1.87 -23.73
C ARG A 106 -18.17 1.70 -24.40
N LYS A 107 -17.78 2.56 -25.35
CA LYS A 107 -16.41 2.55 -25.89
C LYS A 107 -15.36 2.86 -24.83
N GLN A 108 -15.63 3.81 -23.95
CA GLN A 108 -14.75 4.13 -22.81
C GLN A 108 -14.65 2.94 -21.85
N GLN A 109 -15.77 2.27 -21.56
CA GLN A 109 -15.76 1.03 -20.78
C GLN A 109 -14.93 -0.07 -21.45
N ALA A 110 -15.12 -0.29 -22.76
CA ALA A 110 -14.37 -1.28 -23.53
C ALA A 110 -12.86 -0.97 -23.55
N LEU A 111 -12.50 0.30 -23.67
CA LEU A 111 -11.11 0.74 -23.62
C LEU A 111 -10.49 0.53 -22.24
N PHE A 112 -11.23 0.77 -21.17
CA PHE A 112 -10.78 0.50 -19.79
C PHE A 112 -10.59 -1.00 -19.51
N GLU A 113 -11.51 -1.83 -19.98
CA GLU A 113 -11.39 -3.29 -19.88
C GLU A 113 -10.21 -3.82 -20.72
N LEU A 114 -10.02 -3.29 -21.93
CA LEU A 114 -8.89 -3.61 -22.80
C LEU A 114 -7.54 -3.21 -22.16
N ALA A 115 -7.48 -2.05 -21.50
CA ALA A 115 -6.30 -1.62 -20.77
C ALA A 115 -5.93 -2.61 -19.65
N GLN A 116 -6.91 -3.10 -18.88
CA GLN A 116 -6.70 -4.12 -17.87
C GLN A 116 -6.22 -5.45 -18.48
N ASP A 117 -6.72 -5.82 -19.66
CA ASP A 117 -6.23 -7.01 -20.36
C ASP A 117 -4.77 -6.84 -20.78
N TYR A 118 -4.38 -5.67 -21.31
CA TYR A 118 -2.99 -5.40 -21.66
C TYR A 118 -2.07 -5.45 -20.44
N LEU A 119 -2.49 -4.90 -19.30
CA LEU A 119 -1.75 -5.02 -18.03
C LEU A 119 -1.57 -6.49 -17.62
N LYS A 120 -2.63 -7.29 -17.73
CA LYS A 120 -2.59 -8.73 -17.39
C LYS A 120 -1.69 -9.52 -18.34
N ALA A 121 -1.63 -9.13 -19.62
CA ALA A 121 -0.75 -9.72 -20.62
C ALA A 121 0.71 -9.25 -20.51
N GLY A 122 0.99 -8.18 -19.74
CA GLY A 122 2.30 -7.54 -19.70
C GLY A 122 2.63 -6.70 -20.94
N ILE A 123 1.62 -6.30 -21.73
CA ILE A 123 1.78 -5.43 -22.91
C ILE A 123 1.70 -3.98 -22.43
N LEU A 124 2.75 -3.53 -21.74
CA LEU A 124 2.73 -2.29 -20.95
C LEU A 124 2.53 -1.03 -21.80
N ASP A 125 3.20 -0.92 -22.95
CA ASP A 125 3.07 0.27 -23.83
C ASP A 125 1.63 0.51 -24.29
N ARG A 126 0.90 -0.57 -24.65
CA ARG A 126 -0.50 -0.48 -25.09
C ARG A 126 -1.45 -0.24 -23.93
N ALA A 127 -1.13 -0.77 -22.76
CA ALA A 127 -1.87 -0.45 -21.54
C ALA A 127 -1.74 1.04 -21.23
N GLU A 128 -0.52 1.59 -21.25
CA GLU A 128 -0.26 3.01 -20.99
C GLU A 128 -1.05 3.91 -21.97
N ASP A 129 -1.00 3.63 -23.28
CA ASP A 129 -1.76 4.39 -24.29
C ASP A 129 -3.28 4.33 -24.05
N ALA A 130 -3.81 3.12 -23.82
CA ALA A 130 -5.24 2.93 -23.56
C ALA A 130 -5.70 3.66 -22.29
N LEU A 131 -4.89 3.66 -21.22
CA LEU A 131 -5.17 4.37 -19.98
C LEU A 131 -5.14 5.89 -20.16
N HIS A 132 -4.15 6.44 -20.89
CA HIS A 132 -4.10 7.88 -21.16
C HIS A 132 -5.29 8.37 -21.97
N ARG A 133 -5.81 7.55 -22.89
CA ARG A 133 -7.00 7.85 -23.68
C ARG A 133 -8.29 7.92 -22.85
N LEU A 134 -8.30 7.43 -21.61
CA LEU A 134 -9.43 7.54 -20.68
C LEU A 134 -9.44 8.85 -19.88
N ARG A 135 -8.53 9.79 -20.17
CA ARG A 135 -8.52 11.11 -19.54
C ARG A 135 -9.78 11.90 -19.87
N GLY A 136 -10.37 12.56 -18.87
CA GLY A 136 -11.63 13.29 -18.99
C GLY A 136 -12.87 12.40 -19.03
N THR A 137 -12.72 11.09 -18.85
CA THR A 137 -13.84 10.13 -18.82
C THR A 137 -14.18 9.75 -17.37
N PRO A 138 -15.34 9.09 -17.11
CA PRO A 138 -15.64 8.53 -15.79
C PRO A 138 -14.61 7.53 -15.26
N TYR A 139 -13.77 6.97 -16.14
CA TYR A 139 -12.71 6.00 -15.81
C TYR A 139 -11.35 6.64 -15.52
N GLU A 140 -11.22 7.97 -15.65
CA GLU A 140 -9.93 8.67 -15.50
C GLU A 140 -9.24 8.35 -14.17
N LYS A 141 -10.00 8.36 -13.07
CA LYS A 141 -9.45 8.06 -11.74
C LYS A 141 -8.87 6.65 -11.67
N GLN A 142 -9.66 5.63 -12.06
CA GLN A 142 -9.16 4.25 -12.04
C GLN A 142 -8.00 4.05 -13.01
N ALA A 143 -8.03 4.75 -14.15
CA ALA A 143 -6.96 4.68 -15.12
C ALA A 143 -5.64 5.26 -14.58
N ASP A 144 -5.70 6.41 -13.92
CA ASP A 144 -4.54 7.01 -13.25
C ASP A 144 -4.04 6.16 -12.07
N GLU A 145 -4.93 5.46 -11.33
CA GLU A 145 -4.52 4.49 -10.31
C GLU A 145 -3.70 3.32 -10.92
N PHE A 146 -4.12 2.78 -12.07
CA PHE A 146 -3.36 1.75 -12.78
C PHE A 146 -2.03 2.27 -13.34
N LEU A 147 -2.02 3.48 -13.92
CA LEU A 147 -0.78 4.12 -14.39
C LEU A 147 0.20 4.37 -13.24
N LEU A 148 -0.30 4.76 -12.07
CA LEU A 148 0.52 4.96 -10.88
C LEU A 148 1.19 3.64 -10.44
N GLU A 149 0.44 2.54 -10.42
CA GLU A 149 1.00 1.22 -10.11
C GLU A 149 2.04 0.78 -11.17
N LEU A 150 1.74 1.02 -12.45
CA LEU A 150 2.63 0.70 -13.56
C LEU A 150 3.98 1.42 -13.44
N TYR A 151 3.97 2.75 -13.31
CA TYR A 151 5.21 3.53 -13.22
C TYR A 151 6.02 3.23 -11.96
N GLN A 152 5.37 2.87 -10.85
CA GLN A 152 6.09 2.39 -9.67
C GLN A 152 6.82 1.07 -9.91
N LYS A 153 6.21 0.14 -10.66
CA LYS A 153 6.86 -1.14 -11.03
C LYS A 153 8.04 -0.92 -11.99
N GLU A 154 7.88 -0.02 -12.95
CA GLU A 154 8.93 0.36 -13.91
C GLU A 154 10.01 1.26 -13.29
N LYS A 155 9.75 1.81 -12.10
CA LYS A 155 10.57 2.80 -11.40
C LYS A 155 10.71 4.12 -12.19
N ASP A 156 9.72 4.45 -13.02
CA ASP A 156 9.61 5.77 -13.64
C ASP A 156 8.98 6.75 -12.65
N TRP A 157 9.80 7.21 -11.70
CA TRP A 157 9.37 8.06 -10.60
C TRP A 157 8.85 9.42 -11.07
N LEU A 158 9.37 9.95 -12.18
CA LEU A 158 8.91 11.23 -12.73
C LEU A 158 7.47 11.13 -13.22
N LYS A 159 7.15 10.10 -14.00
CA LYS A 159 5.77 9.86 -14.43
C LYS A 159 4.86 9.53 -13.24
N ALA A 160 5.34 8.77 -12.25
CA ALA A 160 4.59 8.47 -11.04
C ALA A 160 4.22 9.73 -10.22
N ILE A 161 5.12 10.72 -10.15
CA ILE A 161 4.88 12.01 -9.50
C ILE A 161 3.81 12.80 -10.26
N ASP A 162 3.89 12.88 -11.59
CA ASP A 162 2.89 13.57 -12.42
C ASP A 162 1.48 12.96 -12.21
N ILE A 163 1.37 11.63 -12.28
CA ILE A 163 0.11 10.93 -12.00
C ILE A 163 -0.40 11.20 -10.58
N SER A 164 0.49 11.20 -9.59
CA SER A 164 0.10 11.46 -8.19
C SER A 164 -0.48 12.86 -8.01
N GLN A 165 0.10 13.85 -8.68
CA GLN A 165 -0.42 15.22 -8.67
C GLN A 165 -1.80 15.31 -9.34
N ARG A 166 -1.99 14.58 -10.45
CA ARG A 166 -3.29 14.51 -11.14
C ARG A 166 -4.36 13.82 -10.29
N LEU A 167 -4.05 12.68 -9.68
CA LEU A 167 -4.95 12.00 -8.74
C LEU A 167 -5.34 12.90 -7.55
N ALA A 168 -4.39 13.68 -7.03
CA ALA A 168 -4.69 14.66 -5.98
C ALA A 168 -5.69 15.72 -6.44
N ALA A 169 -5.53 16.25 -7.66
CA ALA A 169 -6.45 17.22 -8.25
C ALA A 169 -7.85 16.62 -8.51
N LEU A 170 -7.93 15.37 -8.96
CA LEU A 170 -9.20 14.68 -9.27
C LEU A 170 -10.00 14.30 -8.01
N THR A 171 -9.32 13.82 -6.97
CA THR A 171 -9.98 13.25 -5.78
C THR A 171 -10.11 14.24 -4.63
N GLY A 172 -9.36 15.35 -4.65
CA GLY A 172 -9.19 16.24 -3.52
C GLY A 172 -8.44 15.62 -2.33
N GLN A 173 -7.94 14.38 -2.47
CA GLN A 173 -7.14 13.70 -1.44
C GLN A 173 -5.65 14.04 -1.62
N SER A 174 -4.91 14.07 -0.52
CA SER A 174 -3.46 14.29 -0.60
C SER A 174 -2.74 13.02 -1.05
N TYR A 175 -2.23 13.04 -2.28
CA TYR A 175 -1.22 12.08 -2.77
C TYR A 175 0.21 12.57 -2.52
N GLY A 176 0.38 13.71 -1.82
CA GLY A 176 1.69 14.30 -1.53
C GLY A 176 2.63 13.35 -0.78
N ARG A 177 2.07 12.49 0.09
CA ARG A 177 2.84 11.46 0.80
C ARG A 177 3.51 10.45 -0.14
N PHE A 178 2.81 9.98 -1.18
CA PHE A 178 3.40 9.06 -2.16
C PHE A 178 4.43 9.77 -3.04
N ALA A 179 4.11 10.98 -3.51
CA ALA A 179 5.03 11.81 -4.28
C ALA A 179 6.36 12.05 -3.52
N ALA A 180 6.30 12.29 -2.20
CA ALA A 180 7.48 12.46 -1.36
C ALA A 180 8.39 11.21 -1.38
N PHE A 181 7.83 10.00 -1.37
CA PHE A 181 8.63 8.78 -1.51
C PHE A 181 9.25 8.64 -2.89
N PHE A 182 8.55 9.01 -3.96
CA PHE A 182 9.11 8.98 -5.32
C PHE A 182 10.26 9.97 -5.48
N PHE A 183 10.15 11.17 -4.90
CA PHE A 183 11.26 12.11 -4.82
C PHE A 183 12.46 11.55 -4.04
N CYS A 184 12.23 10.80 -2.95
CA CYS A 184 13.30 10.11 -2.23
C CYS A 184 13.98 9.03 -3.09
N GLU A 185 13.25 8.32 -3.95
CA GLU A 185 13.84 7.34 -4.88
C GLU A 185 14.66 8.01 -5.99
N LEU A 186 14.19 9.15 -6.53
CA LEU A 186 14.97 9.98 -7.45
C LEU A 186 16.27 10.46 -6.80
N ALA A 187 16.19 10.99 -5.58
CA ALA A 187 17.36 11.40 -4.82
C ALA A 187 18.33 10.23 -4.59
N ALA A 188 17.84 9.03 -4.26
CA ALA A 188 18.68 7.85 -4.10
C ALA A 188 19.40 7.45 -5.41
N ALA A 189 18.72 7.55 -6.55
CA ALA A 189 19.32 7.31 -7.86
C ALA A 189 20.41 8.34 -8.20
N GLU A 190 20.19 9.62 -7.89
CA GLU A 190 21.19 10.66 -8.11
C GLU A 190 22.39 10.56 -7.16
N LEU A 191 22.17 10.18 -5.90
CA LEU A 191 23.27 9.88 -4.97
C LEU A 191 24.12 8.70 -5.47
N ALA A 192 23.51 7.66 -6.05
CA ALA A 192 24.26 6.56 -6.66
C ALA A 192 25.11 7.02 -7.86
N ARG A 193 24.72 8.11 -8.53
CA ARG A 193 25.48 8.78 -9.60
C ARG A 193 26.42 9.88 -9.09
N GLN A 194 26.56 10.04 -7.77
CA GLN A 194 27.35 11.09 -7.11
C GLN A 194 26.87 12.52 -7.41
N GLN A 195 25.60 12.69 -7.81
CA GLN A 195 24.97 13.98 -8.07
C GLN A 195 24.27 14.51 -6.82
N THR A 196 25.06 14.86 -5.80
CA THR A 196 24.54 15.26 -4.47
C THR A 196 23.62 16.47 -4.52
N GLU A 197 23.97 17.51 -5.29
CA GLU A 197 23.14 18.72 -5.40
C GLU A 197 21.75 18.43 -5.99
N ALA A 198 21.69 17.61 -7.04
CA ALA A 198 20.41 17.19 -7.63
C ALA A 198 19.59 16.36 -6.65
N ALA A 199 20.23 15.49 -5.87
CA ALA A 199 19.57 14.71 -4.84
C ALA A 199 18.96 15.61 -3.74
N ILE A 200 19.68 16.65 -3.29
CA ILE A 200 19.16 17.61 -2.30
C ILE A 200 17.90 18.28 -2.81
N VAL A 201 17.89 18.76 -4.06
CA VAL A 201 16.70 19.40 -4.66
C VAL A 201 15.49 18.47 -4.63
N HIS A 202 15.66 17.19 -4.99
CA HIS A 202 14.57 16.22 -4.90
C HIS A 202 14.11 15.96 -3.46
N LEU A 203 15.01 15.89 -2.49
CA LEU A 203 14.63 15.71 -1.08
C LEU A 203 13.89 16.93 -0.51
N GLU A 204 14.25 18.14 -0.92
CA GLU A 204 13.50 19.35 -0.58
C GLU A 204 12.10 19.33 -1.20
N GLN A 205 11.97 18.91 -2.47
CA GLN A 205 10.67 18.69 -3.11
C GLN A 205 9.84 17.63 -2.36
N ALA A 206 10.47 16.58 -1.82
CA ALA A 206 9.80 15.58 -1.00
C ALA A 206 9.21 16.21 0.27
N LEU A 207 9.95 17.08 0.96
CA LEU A 207 9.47 17.78 2.16
C LEU A 207 8.41 18.85 1.85
N VAL A 208 8.43 19.44 0.64
CA VAL A 208 7.34 20.32 0.18
C VAL A 208 6.06 19.51 -0.08
N ALA A 209 6.18 18.32 -0.68
CA ALA A 209 5.04 17.44 -0.94
C ALA A 209 4.46 16.83 0.35
N ASP A 210 5.33 16.49 1.30
CA ASP A 210 4.96 16.00 2.64
C ASP A 210 5.99 16.45 3.68
N ALA A 211 5.62 17.47 4.46
CA ALA A 211 6.48 18.02 5.52
C ALA A 211 6.79 17.02 6.63
N LYS A 212 6.01 15.94 6.77
CA LYS A 212 6.23 14.86 7.73
C LYS A 212 7.05 13.70 7.17
N ASN A 213 7.56 13.80 5.94
CA ASN A 213 8.33 12.73 5.35
C ASN A 213 9.68 12.55 6.08
N VAL A 214 9.74 11.53 6.94
CA VAL A 214 10.94 11.21 7.73
C VAL A 214 12.09 10.74 6.85
N ARG A 215 11.81 9.94 5.82
CA ARG A 215 12.84 9.40 4.93
C ARG A 215 13.65 10.52 4.28
N ALA A 216 12.99 11.58 3.81
CA ALA A 216 13.65 12.73 3.22
C ALA A 216 14.61 13.42 4.20
N SER A 217 14.15 13.69 5.43
CA SER A 217 14.99 14.25 6.50
C SER A 217 16.17 13.35 6.85
N MET A 218 15.97 12.03 6.89
CA MET A 218 17.05 11.07 7.13
C MET A 218 18.13 11.17 6.05
N MET A 219 17.73 11.16 4.77
CA MET A 219 18.65 11.24 3.64
C MET A 219 19.38 12.58 3.58
N LEU A 220 18.71 13.70 3.86
CA LEU A 220 19.35 15.03 3.94
C LEU A 220 20.42 15.08 5.05
N GLY A 221 20.13 14.50 6.21
CA GLY A 221 21.12 14.41 7.28
C GLY A 221 22.30 13.50 6.92
N ASP A 222 22.06 12.38 6.24
CA ASP A 222 23.12 11.49 5.74
C ASP A 222 24.02 12.23 4.73
N ILE A 223 23.44 13.02 3.82
CA ILE A 223 24.18 13.88 2.88
C ILE A 223 25.01 14.94 3.62
N ALA A 224 24.41 15.64 4.59
CA ALA A 224 25.10 16.66 5.37
C ALA A 224 26.29 16.09 6.16
N LEU A 225 26.12 14.90 6.75
CA LEU A 225 27.21 14.21 7.44
C LEU A 225 28.34 13.83 6.46
N ALA A 226 28.00 13.31 5.27
CA ALA A 226 28.98 12.97 4.25
C ALA A 226 29.74 14.19 3.72
N ALA A 227 29.12 15.37 3.72
CA ALA A 227 29.77 16.64 3.38
C ALA A 227 30.67 17.21 4.50
N GLY A 228 30.70 16.58 5.68
CA GLY A 228 31.43 17.05 6.86
C GLY A 228 30.67 18.10 7.69
N ASN A 229 29.43 18.42 7.32
CA ASN A 229 28.57 19.35 8.04
C ASN A 229 27.84 18.63 9.18
N THR A 230 28.59 18.10 10.15
CA THR A 230 28.08 17.23 11.22
C THR A 230 27.02 17.92 12.09
N THR A 231 27.15 19.23 12.34
CA THR A 231 26.13 20.02 13.06
C THR A 231 24.79 20.04 12.32
N ASP A 232 24.83 20.25 11.01
CA ASP A 232 23.63 20.35 10.18
C ASP A 232 22.93 18.99 10.07
N ALA A 233 23.71 17.90 10.00
CA ALA A 233 23.20 16.54 10.05
C ALA A 233 22.41 16.27 11.34
N ILE A 234 22.99 16.61 12.50
CA ILE A 234 22.34 16.47 13.81
C ILE A 234 21.05 17.31 13.86
N THR A 235 21.10 18.58 13.46
CA THR A 235 19.90 19.43 13.48
C THR A 235 18.79 18.88 12.59
N THR A 236 19.15 18.30 11.44
CA THR A 236 18.21 17.73 10.48
C THR A 236 17.56 16.46 11.03
N TRP A 237 18.35 15.52 11.57
CA TRP A 237 17.80 14.31 12.18
C TRP A 237 16.95 14.59 13.42
N LYS A 238 17.27 15.63 14.20
CA LYS A 238 16.44 16.03 15.35
C LYS A 238 15.04 16.49 14.95
N LYS A 239 14.82 16.96 13.72
CA LYS A 239 13.46 17.32 13.23
C LYS A 239 12.54 16.11 13.15
N ILE A 240 13.09 14.90 13.04
CA ILE A 240 12.31 13.65 12.94
C ILE A 240 11.40 13.47 14.16
N GLU A 241 11.83 13.92 15.35
CA GLU A 241 11.00 13.89 16.55
C GLU A 241 9.65 14.62 16.37
N GLN A 242 9.64 15.72 15.62
CA GLN A 242 8.44 16.51 15.33
C GLN A 242 7.66 15.97 14.12
N GLN A 243 8.34 15.29 13.19
CA GLN A 243 7.70 14.67 12.03
C GLN A 243 6.94 13.40 12.44
N ASP A 244 7.67 12.45 13.01
CA ASP A 244 7.16 11.22 13.60
C ASP A 244 8.22 10.59 14.54
N ALA A 245 7.97 10.66 15.85
CA ALA A 245 8.85 10.15 16.88
C ALA A 245 9.02 8.61 16.86
N GLU A 246 8.12 7.86 16.20
CA GLU A 246 8.31 6.40 16.08
C GLU A 246 9.59 6.06 15.32
N TYR A 247 10.08 6.94 14.43
CA TYR A 247 11.24 6.69 13.56
C TYR A 247 12.58 7.08 14.15
N LEU A 248 12.62 7.66 15.35
CA LEU A 248 13.86 8.01 16.05
C LEU A 248 14.88 6.85 16.16
N PRO A 249 14.48 5.58 16.38
CA PRO A 249 15.42 4.47 16.43
C PRO A 249 16.21 4.28 15.13
N LEU A 250 15.66 4.67 13.97
CA LEU A 250 16.34 4.54 12.68
C LEU A 250 17.51 5.53 12.54
N VAL A 251 17.52 6.64 13.28
CA VAL A 251 18.62 7.64 13.24
C VAL A 251 19.51 7.63 14.47
N ALA A 252 19.13 6.92 15.54
CA ALA A 252 19.83 6.96 16.82
C ALA A 252 21.34 6.68 16.70
N ALA A 253 21.73 5.62 15.97
CA ALA A 253 23.14 5.27 15.79
C ALA A 253 23.91 6.34 14.99
N ARG A 254 23.31 6.87 13.92
CA ARG A 254 23.90 7.94 13.09
C ARG A 254 24.14 9.21 13.89
N LEU A 255 23.14 9.59 14.69
CA LEU A 255 23.19 10.77 15.54
C LEU A 255 24.27 10.62 16.62
N LEU A 256 24.39 9.45 17.25
CA LEU A 256 25.46 9.21 18.23
C LEU A 256 26.86 9.31 17.59
N LEU A 257 27.05 8.70 16.41
CA LEU A 257 28.31 8.81 15.67
C LEU A 257 28.64 10.27 15.32
N ALA A 258 27.66 11.07 14.93
CA ALA A 258 27.84 12.49 14.65
C ALA A 258 28.24 13.28 15.91
N TYR A 259 27.61 13.01 17.06
CA TYR A 259 28.02 13.60 18.34
C TYR A 259 29.45 13.19 18.75
N GLN A 260 29.86 11.94 18.48
CA GLN A 260 31.23 11.48 18.70
C GLN A 260 32.24 12.22 17.83
N GLN A 261 31.94 12.48 16.55
CA GLN A 261 32.80 13.26 15.65
C GLN A 261 33.02 14.69 16.13
N LEU A 262 32.03 15.28 16.80
CA LEU A 262 32.13 16.61 17.41
C LEU A 262 32.81 16.61 18.79
N GLY A 263 33.12 15.44 19.35
CA GLY A 263 33.61 15.32 20.74
C GLY A 263 32.52 15.57 21.80
N GLU A 264 31.25 15.65 21.41
CA GLU A 264 30.09 15.93 22.26
C GLU A 264 29.25 14.68 22.55
N GLU A 265 29.90 13.52 22.65
CA GLU A 265 29.23 12.23 22.83
C GLU A 265 28.29 12.20 24.05
N GLU A 266 28.65 12.88 25.15
CA GLU A 266 27.80 12.97 26.34
C GLU A 266 26.44 13.64 26.06
N ALA A 267 26.44 14.68 25.21
CA ALA A 267 25.21 15.35 24.80
C ALA A 267 24.34 14.40 23.96
N GLY A 268 24.96 13.62 23.06
CA GLY A 268 24.28 12.59 22.28
C GLY A 268 23.64 11.50 23.15
N VAL A 269 24.40 10.93 24.08
CA VAL A 269 23.88 9.91 25.04
C VAL A 269 22.74 10.48 25.88
N LYS A 270 22.87 11.72 26.36
CA LYS A 270 21.81 12.39 27.13
C LYS A 270 20.54 12.61 26.30
N LEU A 271 20.68 12.99 25.03
CA LEU A 271 19.54 13.13 24.11
C LEU A 271 18.83 11.78 23.91
N LEU A 272 19.58 10.72 23.60
CA LEU A 272 19.02 9.38 23.38
C LEU A 272 18.35 8.82 24.66
N ARG A 273 18.89 9.10 25.86
CA ARG A 273 18.22 8.78 27.13
C ARG A 273 16.87 9.47 27.25
N GLY A 274 16.80 10.76 26.89
CA GLY A 274 15.54 11.52 26.88
C GLY A 274 14.52 10.95 25.91
N TRP A 275 14.96 10.64 24.68
CA TRP A 275 14.12 9.98 23.69
C TRP A 275 13.61 8.61 24.14
N LEU A 276 14.46 7.76 24.74
CA LEU A 276 14.05 6.45 25.21
C LEU A 276 13.01 6.55 26.34
N GLN A 277 13.18 7.51 27.26
CA GLN A 277 12.23 7.73 28.35
C GLN A 277 10.85 8.18 27.84
N GLN A 278 10.81 8.99 26.79
CA GLN A 278 9.57 9.53 26.24
C GLN A 278 8.93 8.60 25.19
N TYR A 279 9.74 7.93 24.39
CA TYR A 279 9.35 7.06 23.28
C TYR A 279 10.06 5.71 23.40
N PRO A 280 9.50 4.77 24.19
CA PRO A 280 10.09 3.46 24.38
C PRO A 280 10.27 2.71 23.06
N SER A 281 11.51 2.26 22.82
CA SER A 281 11.88 1.45 21.66
C SER A 281 13.08 0.55 21.97
N LEU A 282 12.99 -0.72 21.61
CA LEU A 282 14.05 -1.71 21.75
C LEU A 282 15.28 -1.36 20.91
N ASP A 283 15.09 -0.91 19.67
CA ASP A 283 16.20 -0.56 18.77
C ASP A 283 16.95 0.67 19.31
N LEU A 284 16.23 1.67 19.82
CA LEU A 284 16.83 2.83 20.48
C LEU A 284 17.58 2.44 21.77
N MET A 285 16.98 1.56 22.59
CA MET A 285 17.61 1.03 23.79
C MET A 285 18.91 0.27 23.45
N ASN A 286 18.93 -0.51 22.37
CA ASN A 286 20.13 -1.24 21.95
C ASN A 286 21.29 -0.30 21.58
N VAL A 287 21.02 0.74 20.79
CA VAL A 287 22.02 1.76 20.44
C VAL A 287 22.55 2.46 21.69
N LEU A 288 21.65 2.85 22.60
CA LEU A 288 22.03 3.52 23.83
C LEU A 288 22.81 2.59 24.78
N PHE A 289 22.46 1.31 24.85
CA PHE A 289 23.17 0.32 25.63
C PHE A 289 24.63 0.22 25.21
N ASP A 290 24.90 0.07 23.91
CA ASP A 290 26.26 -0.04 23.39
C ASP A 290 27.09 1.22 23.72
N ALA A 291 26.48 2.40 23.63
CA ALA A 291 27.09 3.68 23.99
C ALA A 291 27.42 3.76 25.50
N VAL A 292 26.50 3.34 26.36
CA VAL A 292 26.67 3.38 27.81
C VAL A 292 27.70 2.36 28.28
N VAL A 293 27.75 1.16 27.67
CA VAL A 293 28.80 0.17 27.95
C VAL A 293 30.19 0.77 27.67
N ALA A 294 30.36 1.42 26.51
CA ALA A 294 31.64 1.98 26.10
C ALA A 294 32.12 3.13 26.99
N ARG A 295 31.20 3.98 27.48
CA ARG A 295 31.53 5.20 28.23
C ARG A 295 31.47 5.06 29.75
N GLU A 296 30.43 4.41 30.26
CA GLU A 296 30.08 4.37 31.68
C GLU A 296 30.29 2.98 32.30
N GLY A 297 30.50 1.96 31.47
CA GLY A 297 30.80 0.58 31.88
C GLY A 297 29.57 -0.31 32.03
N ALA A 298 29.84 -1.59 32.30
CA ALA A 298 28.83 -2.66 32.30
C ALA A 298 27.72 -2.44 33.33
N GLU A 299 28.03 -1.93 34.52
CA GLU A 299 27.04 -1.73 35.58
C GLU A 299 26.02 -0.65 35.23
N ALA A 300 26.47 0.47 34.65
CA ALA A 300 25.57 1.55 34.22
C ALA A 300 24.65 1.06 33.09
N ALA A 301 25.18 0.27 32.15
CA ALA A 301 24.41 -0.31 31.06
C ALA A 301 23.38 -1.34 31.56
N TYR A 302 23.74 -2.14 32.57
CA TYR A 302 22.80 -3.04 33.23
C TYR A 302 21.64 -2.29 33.90
N GLN A 303 21.91 -1.21 34.65
CA GLN A 303 20.86 -0.42 35.28
C GLN A 303 19.94 0.24 34.24
N LEU A 304 20.50 0.75 33.13
CA LEU A 304 19.72 1.32 32.02
C LEU A 304 18.68 0.31 31.50
N VAL A 305 19.13 -0.90 31.11
CA VAL A 305 18.25 -1.93 30.54
C VAL A 305 17.25 -2.42 31.60
N ARG A 306 17.69 -2.57 32.85
CA ARG A 306 16.82 -3.00 33.95
C ARG A 306 15.69 -2.01 34.22
N ASP A 307 16.00 -0.71 34.23
CA ASP A 307 15.01 0.33 34.46
C ASP A 307 14.04 0.46 33.29
N GLU A 308 14.55 0.29 32.05
CA GLU A 308 13.70 0.27 30.86
C GLU A 308 12.77 -0.94 30.85
N LEU A 309 13.28 -2.14 31.14
CA LEU A 309 12.48 -3.36 31.19
C LEU A 309 11.40 -3.32 32.28
N ARG A 310 11.67 -2.65 33.41
CA ARG A 310 10.67 -2.42 34.46
C ARG A 310 9.51 -1.54 33.99
N ARG A 311 9.80 -0.52 33.16
CA ARG A 311 8.78 0.36 32.59
C ARG A 311 8.04 -0.31 31.43
N ASN A 312 8.78 -1.02 30.59
CA ASN A 312 8.31 -1.61 29.34
C ASN A 312 8.73 -3.10 29.24
N PRO A 313 8.02 -4.02 29.94
CA PRO A 313 8.36 -5.44 29.93
C PRO A 313 8.27 -6.07 28.54
N SER A 314 9.34 -6.74 28.09
CA SER A 314 9.41 -7.47 26.82
C SER A 314 10.41 -8.63 26.91
N LEU A 315 10.21 -9.69 26.11
CA LEU A 315 11.13 -10.83 26.03
C LEU A 315 12.44 -10.44 25.35
N LEU A 316 12.39 -9.60 24.31
CA LEU A 316 13.61 -9.05 23.70
C LEU A 316 14.37 -8.13 24.66
N GLY A 317 13.67 -7.35 25.48
CA GLY A 317 14.28 -6.57 26.55
C GLY A 317 14.89 -7.44 27.65
N LEU A 318 14.24 -8.56 27.99
CA LEU A 318 14.79 -9.55 28.93
C LEU A 318 16.06 -10.21 28.37
N GLU A 319 16.06 -10.58 27.08
CA GLU A 319 17.26 -11.09 26.40
C GLU A 319 18.41 -10.08 26.49
N LYS A 320 18.12 -8.78 26.28
CA LYS A 320 19.11 -7.71 26.41
C LYS A 320 19.60 -7.53 27.86
N LEU A 321 18.73 -7.71 28.85
CA LEU A 321 19.12 -7.67 30.26
C LEU A 321 20.09 -8.81 30.62
N LEU A 322 19.83 -10.02 30.12
CA LEU A 322 20.72 -11.16 30.32
C LEU A 322 22.07 -10.92 29.63
N GLU A 323 22.07 -10.33 28.43
CA GLU A 323 23.30 -9.89 27.78
C GLU A 323 24.09 -8.89 28.61
N ALA A 324 23.43 -7.89 29.20
CA ALA A 324 24.07 -6.93 30.09
C ALA A 324 24.70 -7.60 31.32
N GLN A 325 24.03 -8.59 31.92
CA GLN A 325 24.56 -9.34 33.06
C GLN A 325 25.82 -10.15 32.71
N LEU A 326 25.91 -10.68 31.49
CA LEU A 326 27.07 -11.43 31.04
C LEU A 326 28.34 -10.57 30.96
N LEU A 327 28.25 -9.25 30.95
CA LEU A 327 29.43 -8.37 31.02
C LEU A 327 30.08 -8.36 32.41
N SER A 328 29.31 -8.64 33.47
CA SER A 328 29.77 -8.52 34.86
C SER A 328 29.97 -9.87 35.57
N TYR A 329 29.37 -10.96 35.08
CA TYR A 329 29.48 -12.29 35.69
C TYR A 329 30.50 -13.21 34.99
N HIS A 330 31.16 -14.04 35.79
CA HIS A 330 32.17 -15.02 35.37
C HIS A 330 31.91 -16.40 36.01
N GLY A 331 32.53 -17.46 35.46
CA GLY A 331 32.43 -18.82 35.99
C GLY A 331 31.06 -19.46 35.77
N GLU A 332 30.63 -20.32 36.70
CA GLU A 332 29.40 -21.12 36.60
C GLU A 332 28.12 -20.28 36.46
N ARG A 333 28.04 -19.12 37.12
CA ARG A 333 26.91 -18.19 36.96
C ARG A 333 26.79 -17.65 35.54
N ARG A 334 27.92 -17.44 34.85
CA ARG A 334 27.91 -16.98 33.46
C ARG A 334 27.33 -18.05 32.54
N THR A 335 27.74 -19.31 32.74
CA THR A 335 27.22 -20.43 31.94
C THR A 335 25.72 -20.64 32.13
N ASP A 336 25.20 -20.44 33.36
CA ASP A 336 23.76 -20.52 33.62
C ASP A 336 22.98 -19.40 32.92
N ILE A 337 23.48 -18.17 32.95
CA ILE A 337 22.87 -17.03 32.27
C ILE A 337 22.91 -17.22 30.74
N GLU A 338 24.02 -17.74 30.20
CA GLU A 338 24.14 -18.07 28.77
C GLU A 338 23.09 -19.11 28.36
N LEU A 339 22.88 -20.17 29.15
CA LEU A 339 21.84 -21.17 28.91
C LEU A 339 20.44 -20.53 28.85
N VAL A 340 20.10 -19.70 29.84
CA VAL A 340 18.79 -19.03 29.89
C VAL A 340 18.63 -18.06 28.71
N LYS A 341 19.67 -17.29 28.38
CA LYS A 341 19.66 -16.38 27.23
C LYS A 341 19.41 -17.14 25.93
N HIS A 342 20.07 -18.28 25.71
CA HIS A 342 19.87 -19.11 24.52
C HIS A 342 18.42 -19.63 24.40
N LEU A 343 17.84 -20.12 25.50
CA LEU A 343 16.46 -20.59 25.52
C LEU A 343 15.45 -19.48 25.18
N ILE A 344 15.68 -18.27 25.69
CA ILE A 344 14.86 -17.10 25.38
C ILE A 344 15.05 -16.72 23.92
N HIS A 345 16.31 -16.60 23.46
CA HIS A 345 16.64 -16.24 22.09
C HIS A 345 15.91 -17.12 21.07
N ASP A 346 15.93 -18.45 21.25
CA ASP A 346 15.26 -19.40 20.36
C ASP A 346 13.74 -19.18 20.28
N ARG A 347 13.13 -18.67 21.35
CA ARG A 347 11.70 -18.32 21.40
C ARG A 347 11.41 -16.92 20.87
N THR A 348 12.36 -16.00 20.92
CA THR A 348 12.19 -14.60 20.50
C THR A 348 12.62 -14.32 19.06
N ARG A 349 13.19 -15.29 18.33
CA ARG A 349 13.69 -15.10 16.94
C ARG A 349 12.69 -14.42 16.00
N THR A 350 11.41 -14.74 16.09
CA THR A 350 10.36 -14.16 15.23
C THR A 350 9.85 -12.82 15.75
N LEU A 351 10.08 -12.52 17.03
CA LEU A 351 9.63 -11.29 17.69
C LEU A 351 10.49 -10.07 17.32
N GLY A 352 11.77 -10.30 16.97
CA GLY A 352 12.72 -9.27 16.53
C GLY A 352 12.58 -8.83 15.07
N MET A 353 11.48 -9.17 14.38
CA MET A 353 11.24 -8.76 13.00
C MET A 353 10.36 -7.51 12.94
N TYR A 354 10.49 -6.72 11.87
CA TYR A 354 9.48 -5.76 11.48
C TYR A 354 8.38 -6.47 10.69
N ARG A 355 7.16 -5.92 10.72
CA ARG A 355 5.99 -6.48 10.02
C ARG A 355 5.29 -5.39 9.21
N CYS A 356 5.00 -5.70 7.95
CA CYS A 356 4.15 -4.87 7.11
C CYS A 356 2.71 -4.89 7.66
N SER A 357 2.13 -3.71 7.90
CA SER A 357 0.75 -3.55 8.35
C SER A 357 -0.30 -3.92 7.30
N HIS A 358 0.09 -3.92 6.01
CA HIS A 358 -0.80 -4.21 4.88
C HIS A 358 -0.89 -5.70 4.56
N CYS A 359 0.24 -6.37 4.28
CA CYS A 359 0.26 -7.79 3.88
C CYS A 359 0.78 -8.74 4.96
N GLY A 360 1.28 -8.25 6.08
CA GLY A 360 1.84 -9.08 7.15
C GLY A 360 3.23 -9.67 6.88
N PHE A 361 3.88 -9.33 5.77
CA PHE A 361 5.25 -9.76 5.47
C PHE A 361 6.21 -9.34 6.60
N LYS A 362 7.09 -10.27 7.00
CA LYS A 362 8.04 -10.08 8.10
C LYS A 362 9.46 -9.93 7.57
N ALA A 363 10.20 -8.96 8.08
CA ALA A 363 11.57 -8.66 7.65
C ALA A 363 12.47 -8.35 8.85
N ARG A 364 13.76 -8.69 8.75
CA ARG A 364 14.76 -8.31 9.78
C ARG A 364 15.17 -6.84 9.70
N GLN A 365 15.20 -6.30 8.49
CA GLN A 365 15.52 -4.91 8.21
C GLN A 365 14.25 -4.12 7.91
N PHE A 366 14.32 -2.81 8.19
CA PHE A 366 13.23 -1.89 7.92
C PHE A 366 13.15 -1.59 6.41
N TYR A 367 11.93 -1.45 5.89
CA TYR A 367 11.67 -1.13 4.50
C TYR A 367 10.64 0.01 4.38
N TRP A 368 10.98 1.04 3.62
CA TRP A 368 10.03 2.09 3.22
C TRP A 368 9.02 1.60 2.18
N HIS A 369 9.44 0.67 1.32
CA HIS A 369 8.61 0.07 0.27
C HIS A 369 8.56 -1.43 0.47
N CYS A 370 7.38 -1.99 0.72
CA CYS A 370 7.25 -3.40 1.07
C CYS A 370 7.68 -4.30 -0.10
N PRO A 371 8.62 -5.24 0.09
CA PRO A 371 9.05 -6.14 -0.99
C PRO A 371 7.96 -7.11 -1.48
N ALA A 372 6.91 -7.37 -0.68
CA ALA A 372 5.88 -8.34 -0.99
C ALA A 372 4.62 -7.73 -1.61
N CYS A 373 4.13 -6.61 -1.07
CA CYS A 373 2.89 -5.98 -1.52
C CYS A 373 3.10 -4.61 -2.18
N HIS A 374 4.35 -4.13 -2.28
CA HIS A 374 4.69 -2.85 -2.90
C HIS A 374 3.99 -1.63 -2.29
N SER A 375 3.51 -1.74 -1.05
CA SER A 375 2.92 -0.62 -0.33
C SER A 375 3.99 0.20 0.37
N TRP A 376 3.88 1.53 0.28
CA TRP A 376 4.76 2.48 0.94
C TRP A 376 4.40 2.70 2.40
N ASP A 377 5.43 2.86 3.23
CA ASP A 377 5.34 3.28 4.63
C ASP A 377 4.43 2.40 5.51
N THR A 378 4.45 1.11 5.21
CA THR A 378 3.63 0.09 5.89
C THR A 378 4.37 -0.63 7.02
N TYR A 379 5.70 -0.47 7.11
CA TYR A 379 6.47 -0.96 8.24
C TYR A 379 6.49 0.12 9.30
N ARG A 380 6.08 -0.22 10.52
CA ARG A 380 6.43 0.61 11.67
C ARG A 380 7.86 0.27 12.09
N PRO A 381 8.69 1.26 12.48
CA PRO A 381 10.05 1.07 12.99
C PRO A 381 10.06 0.48 14.42
N ARG A 382 9.19 -0.50 14.66
CA ARG A 382 9.04 -1.24 15.91
C ARG A 382 9.08 -2.74 15.61
N ARG A 383 9.71 -3.51 16.50
CA ARG A 383 9.73 -4.97 16.43
C ARG A 383 8.33 -5.51 16.70
N THR A 384 8.01 -6.69 16.16
CA THR A 384 6.67 -7.28 16.29
C THR A 384 6.18 -7.40 17.73
N GLU A 385 7.07 -7.70 18.68
CA GLU A 385 6.71 -7.72 20.11
C GLU A 385 6.22 -6.35 20.62
N GLU A 386 6.89 -5.26 20.22
CA GLU A 386 6.56 -3.91 20.65
C GLU A 386 5.21 -3.42 20.10
N THR A 387 4.72 -4.05 19.02
CA THR A 387 3.41 -3.73 18.45
C THR A 387 2.25 -4.44 19.13
N GLY A 388 2.51 -5.37 20.06
CA GLY A 388 1.48 -6.15 20.76
C GLY A 388 0.71 -7.13 19.86
N VAL A 389 1.04 -7.19 18.57
CA VAL A 389 0.44 -8.14 17.62
C VAL A 389 1.19 -9.46 17.73
N LEU A 390 0.80 -10.26 18.72
CA LEU A 390 1.21 -11.66 18.81
C LEU A 390 0.80 -12.41 17.52
N PRO A 391 1.59 -13.38 17.06
CA PRO A 391 1.36 -14.11 15.82
C PRO A 391 0.00 -14.80 15.76
#